data_AF-A0A139CH30-F1
#
_entry.id   AF-A0A139CH30-F1
#
_cell.length_a   1.000
_cell.length_b   1.000
_cell.length_c   1.000
_cell.angle_alpha   90.00
_cell.angle_beta   90.00
_cell.angle_gamma   90.00
#
_symmetry.space_group_name_H-M   'P 1'
#
loop_
_entity.id
_entity.type
_entity.pdbx_description
1 polymer ?
#
loop_
_entity_poly.entity_id
_entity_poly.type
_entity_poly.pdbx_seq_one_letter_code
_entity_poly.pdbx_strand_id
1 'polypeptide(L)'
;MGEKRYNKLVRDKIIEIIEADNKDAGYRIVSGEEYKEYLVTKLQEEVNEFKEEQNIEELADILEVIEGLLDILRIDWDELFEIKQKKKEDRGGFKKGIILKKVIE
;
A
#
# COMPACT_ATOMS: atom_id res chain seq x y z
N MET A 1 29.81 -8.45 -13.89
CA MET A 1 28.54 -7.68 -13.76
C MET A 1 27.77 -8.30 -12.60
N GLY A 2 27.33 -7.49 -11.64
CA GLY A 2 26.55 -7.98 -10.49
C GLY A 2 25.06 -7.94 -10.81
N GLU A 3 24.34 -9.02 -10.52
CA GLU A 3 22.88 -9.07 -10.61
C GLU A 3 22.30 -8.81 -9.21
N LYS A 4 21.33 -7.90 -9.10
CA LYS A 4 20.51 -7.74 -7.89
C LYS A 4 19.10 -8.23 -8.18
N ARG A 5 18.63 -9.18 -7.38
CA ARG A 5 17.31 -9.78 -7.54
C ARG A 5 16.30 -9.07 -6.65
N TYR A 6 15.14 -8.80 -7.22
CA TYR A 6 14.02 -8.18 -6.54
C TYR A 6 12.78 -9.06 -6.71
N ASN A 7 11.91 -9.05 -5.71
CA ASN A 7 10.60 -9.69 -5.78
C ASN A 7 9.56 -8.75 -5.18
N LYS A 8 9.32 -7.64 -5.86
CA LYS A 8 8.38 -6.61 -5.41
C LYS A 8 7.60 -6.01 -6.56
N LEU A 9 6.40 -5.55 -6.24
CA LEU A 9 5.59 -4.74 -7.15
C LEU A 9 6.24 -3.36 -7.27
N VAL A 10 6.26 -2.79 -8.48
CA VAL A 10 6.77 -1.44 -8.76
C VAL A 10 5.77 -0.68 -9.62
N ARG A 11 5.84 0.64 -9.62
CA ARG A 11 5.11 1.47 -10.59
C ARG A 11 5.60 1.14 -12.00
N ASP A 12 4.71 1.18 -12.97
CA ASP A 12 4.96 0.85 -14.38
C ASP A 12 6.19 1.59 -14.96
N LYS A 13 6.29 2.89 -14.71
CA LYS A 13 7.39 3.75 -15.18
C LYS A 13 8.76 3.44 -14.57
N ILE A 14 8.83 2.62 -13.51
CA ILE A 14 10.12 2.21 -12.95
C ILE A 14 10.92 1.39 -13.95
N ILE A 15 10.25 0.60 -14.80
CA ILE A 15 10.92 -0.15 -15.86
C ILE A 15 11.55 0.81 -16.87
N GLU A 16 10.79 1.80 -17.33
CA GLU A 16 11.27 2.82 -18.27
C GLU A 16 12.47 3.60 -17.72
N ILE A 17 12.43 3.96 -16.43
CA ILE A 17 13.51 4.67 -15.75
C ILE A 17 14.78 3.81 -15.68
N ILE A 18 14.67 2.51 -15.38
CA ILE A 18 15.82 1.60 -15.30
C ILE A 18 16.46 1.41 -16.68
N GLU A 19 15.65 1.25 -17.72
CA GLU A 19 16.14 1.07 -19.09
C GLU A 19 16.78 2.35 -19.65
N ALA A 20 16.23 3.53 -19.33
CA ALA A 20 16.82 4.82 -19.67
C ALA A 20 18.22 5.03 -19.04
N ASP A 21 18.48 4.39 -17.90
CA ASP A 21 19.75 4.36 -17.20
C ASP A 21 20.79 3.38 -17.82
N ASN A 22 20.51 2.81 -19.01
CA ASN A 22 21.30 1.77 -19.67
C ASN A 22 21.49 0.50 -18.81
N LYS A 23 20.50 0.15 -17.98
CA LYS A 23 20.45 -1.09 -17.20
C LYS A 23 19.36 -2.00 -17.77
N ASP A 24 19.58 -3.31 -17.72
CA ASP A 24 18.58 -4.29 -18.13
C ASP A 24 17.62 -4.60 -16.97
N ALA A 25 16.32 -4.43 -17.20
CA ALA A 25 15.27 -4.76 -16.23
C ALA A 25 14.63 -6.13 -16.55
N GLY A 26 14.82 -7.12 -15.68
CA GLY A 26 14.04 -8.36 -15.72
C GLY A 26 12.72 -8.19 -14.96
N TYR A 27 11.58 -8.26 -15.66
CA TYR A 27 10.26 -8.11 -15.05
C TYR A 27 9.24 -9.10 -15.64
N ARG A 28 8.12 -9.26 -14.93
CA ARG A 28 6.94 -9.98 -15.40
C ARG A 28 5.70 -9.24 -14.91
N ILE A 29 4.62 -9.33 -15.68
CA ILE A 29 3.32 -8.75 -15.30
C ILE A 29 2.51 -9.84 -14.59
N VAL A 30 1.91 -9.49 -13.45
CA VAL A 30 1.03 -10.36 -12.66
C VAL A 30 -0.41 -9.90 -12.76
N SER A 31 -1.37 -10.79 -12.54
CA SER A 31 -2.81 -10.48 -12.58
C SER A 31 -3.60 -11.36 -11.61
N GLY A 32 -4.88 -11.03 -11.39
CA GLY A 32 -5.77 -11.82 -10.54
C GLY A 32 -5.28 -11.94 -9.09
N GLU A 33 -5.33 -13.15 -8.53
CA GLU A 33 -4.95 -13.37 -7.12
C GLU A 33 -3.46 -13.11 -6.88
N GLU A 34 -2.59 -13.44 -7.83
CA GLU A 34 -1.16 -13.17 -7.69
C GLU A 34 -0.89 -11.66 -7.59
N TYR A 35 -1.56 -10.84 -8.42
CA TYR A 35 -1.45 -9.38 -8.32
C TYR A 35 -1.91 -8.86 -6.96
N LYS A 36 -3.02 -9.39 -6.44
CA LYS A 36 -3.52 -9.06 -5.11
C LYS A 36 -2.53 -9.42 -4.00
N GLU A 37 -1.89 -10.58 -4.07
CA GLU A 37 -0.83 -10.98 -3.11
C GLU A 37 0.36 -10.00 -3.14
N TYR A 38 0.77 -9.56 -4.33
CA TYR A 38 1.81 -8.55 -4.48
C TYR A 38 1.39 -7.18 -3.95
N LEU A 39 0.13 -6.75 -4.14
CA LEU A 39 -0.40 -5.52 -3.53
C LEU A 39 -0.42 -5.57 -2.00
N VAL A 40 -0.84 -6.69 -1.41
CA VAL A 40 -0.82 -6.85 0.07
C VAL A 40 0.62 -6.83 0.60
N THR A 41 1.54 -7.47 -0.10
CA THR A 41 2.98 -7.43 0.24
C THR A 41 3.52 -6.01 0.12
N LYS A 42 3.15 -5.28 -0.95
CA LYS A 42 3.54 -3.89 -1.17
C LYS A 42 2.99 -2.98 -0.07
N LEU A 43 1.74 -3.18 0.38
CA LEU A 43 1.17 -2.43 1.51
C LEU A 43 2.01 -2.58 2.78
N GLN A 44 2.53 -3.78 3.04
CA GLN A 44 3.42 -4.02 4.17
C GLN A 44 4.79 -3.34 4.00
N GLU A 45 5.33 -3.32 2.78
CA GLU A 45 6.54 -2.55 2.41
C GLU A 45 6.34 -1.06 2.75
N GLU A 46 5.33 -0.40 2.17
CA GLU A 46 5.11 1.04 2.36
C GLU A 46 4.78 1.42 3.80
N VAL A 47 4.02 0.58 4.53
CA VAL A 47 3.76 0.83 5.96
C VAL A 47 5.03 0.71 6.79
N ASN A 48 5.99 -0.12 6.40
CA ASN A 48 7.29 -0.19 7.09
C ASN A 48 8.18 1.01 6.72
N GLU A 49 8.19 1.43 5.45
CA GLU A 49 8.89 2.64 5.01
C GLU A 49 8.32 3.88 5.74
N PHE A 50 7.00 4.02 5.85
CA PHE A 50 6.38 5.07 6.66
C PHE A 50 6.75 5.01 8.15
N LYS A 51 6.94 3.83 8.75
CA LYS A 51 7.37 3.74 10.16
C LYS A 51 8.79 4.28 10.34
N GLU A 52 9.65 4.09 9.35
CA GLU A 52 11.05 4.53 9.35
C GLU A 52 11.15 6.04 9.05
N GLU A 53 10.47 6.51 8.00
CA GLU A 53 10.64 7.88 7.49
C GLU A 53 9.58 8.88 7.95
N GLN A 54 8.34 8.42 8.21
CA GLN A 54 7.20 9.22 8.67
C GLN A 54 6.90 10.46 7.81
N ASN A 55 7.10 10.33 6.49
CA ASN A 55 6.95 11.43 5.55
C ASN A 55 5.62 11.33 4.73
N ILE A 56 5.31 12.36 3.94
CA ILE A 56 4.08 12.42 3.14
C ILE A 56 4.13 11.57 1.85
N GLU A 57 5.33 11.31 1.32
CA GLU A 57 5.52 10.46 0.14
C GLU A 57 5.13 9.02 0.47
N GLU A 58 5.56 8.48 1.61
CA GLU A 58 5.16 7.13 2.04
C GLU A 58 3.64 7.00 2.26
N LEU A 59 2.99 8.08 2.72
CA LEU A 59 1.52 8.10 2.82
C LEU A 59 0.85 8.08 1.43
N ALA A 60 1.47 8.71 0.43
CA ALA A 60 0.99 8.67 -0.95
C ALA A 60 1.19 7.28 -1.56
N ASP A 61 2.31 6.61 -1.27
CA ASP A 61 2.55 5.23 -1.72
C ASP A 61 1.59 4.24 -1.04
N ILE A 62 1.30 4.40 0.26
CA ILE A 62 0.22 3.63 0.92
C ILE A 62 -1.13 3.85 0.21
N LEU A 63 -1.43 5.09 -0.19
CA LEU A 63 -2.70 5.41 -0.85
C LEU A 63 -2.79 4.77 -2.25
N GLU A 64 -1.70 4.78 -3.03
CA GLU A 64 -1.60 4.08 -4.32
C GLU A 64 -1.90 2.59 -4.18
N VAL A 65 -1.33 1.95 -3.15
CA VAL A 65 -1.57 0.53 -2.89
C VAL A 65 -3.02 0.27 -2.48
N ILE A 66 -3.62 1.16 -1.68
CA ILE A 66 -5.06 1.09 -1.35
C ILE A 66 -5.91 1.18 -2.62
N GLU A 67 -5.59 2.07 -3.54
CA GLU A 67 -6.31 2.20 -4.82
C GLU A 67 -6.25 0.91 -5.64
N GLY A 68 -5.07 0.30 -5.79
CA GLY A 68 -4.93 -1.00 -6.47
C GLY A 68 -5.70 -2.13 -5.77
N LEU A 69 -5.75 -2.12 -4.43
CA LEU A 69 -6.53 -3.08 -3.66
C LEU A 69 -8.04 -2.88 -3.83
N LEU A 70 -8.51 -1.64 -3.92
CA LEU A 70 -9.92 -1.33 -4.18
C LEU A 70 -10.34 -1.85 -5.56
N ASP A 71 -9.52 -1.63 -6.59
CA ASP A 71 -9.80 -2.09 -7.96
C ASP A 71 -9.93 -3.63 -8.02
N ILE A 72 -8.95 -4.36 -7.49
CA ILE A 72 -8.96 -5.83 -7.53
C ILE A 72 -10.08 -6.45 -6.67
N LEU A 73 -10.49 -5.77 -5.59
CA LEU A 73 -11.62 -6.17 -4.75
C LEU A 73 -12.98 -5.70 -5.30
N ARG A 74 -12.99 -4.85 -6.33
CA ARG A 74 -14.18 -4.22 -6.92
C ARG A 74 -14.98 -3.41 -5.88
N ILE A 75 -14.26 -2.70 -5.03
CA ILE A 75 -14.81 -1.80 -4.03
C ILE A 75 -14.55 -0.38 -4.52
N ASP A 76 -15.56 0.47 -4.56
CA ASP A 76 -15.35 1.88 -4.90
C ASP A 76 -14.99 2.71 -3.65
N TRP A 77 -14.55 3.94 -3.90
CA TRP A 77 -14.17 4.87 -2.84
C TRP A 77 -15.35 5.24 -1.94
N ASP A 78 -16.55 5.33 -2.48
CA ASP A 78 -17.75 5.71 -1.73
C ASP A 78 -18.09 4.64 -0.70
N GLU A 79 -18.07 3.35 -1.07
CA GLU A 79 -18.27 2.23 -0.15
C GLU A 79 -17.22 2.23 0.97
N LEU A 80 -15.94 2.43 0.63
CA LEU A 80 -14.87 2.51 1.63
C LEU A 80 -15.11 3.68 2.61
N PHE A 81 -15.50 4.84 2.10
CA PHE A 81 -15.76 6.03 2.92
C PHE A 81 -17.02 5.91 3.77
N GLU A 82 -18.08 5.27 3.26
CA GLU A 82 -19.29 4.94 4.02
C GLU A 82 -18.95 4.04 5.21
N ILE A 83 -18.18 2.97 4.99
CA ILE A 83 -17.74 2.07 6.07
C ILE A 83 -16.88 2.82 7.11
N LYS A 84 -15.96 3.68 6.64
CA LYS A 84 -15.11 4.51 7.53
C LYS A 84 -15.96 5.47 8.36
N GLN A 85 -16.93 6.13 7.74
CA GLN A 85 -17.80 7.11 8.39
C GLN A 85 -18.73 6.43 9.40
N LYS A 86 -19.34 5.30 9.05
CA LYS A 86 -20.14 4.49 9.97
C LYS A 86 -19.34 4.07 11.21
N LYS A 87 -18.10 3.58 11.04
CA LYS A 87 -17.21 3.26 12.18
C LYS A 87 -16.94 4.49 13.06
N LYS A 88 -16.78 5.67 12.44
CA LYS A 88 -16.54 6.93 13.16
C LYS A 88 -17.77 7.40 13.94
N GLU A 89 -18.97 7.17 13.41
CA GLU A 89 -20.23 7.45 14.09
C GLU A 89 -20.47 6.48 15.25
N ASP A 90 -20.29 5.18 15.00
CA ASP A 90 -20.53 4.12 15.98
C ASP A 90 -19.51 4.12 17.14
N ARG A 91 -18.23 4.44 16.84
CA ARG A 91 -17.12 4.22 17.78
C ARG A 91 -16.24 5.45 18.02
N GLY A 92 -16.49 6.56 17.33
CA GLY A 92 -15.61 7.71 17.31
C GLY A 92 -14.39 7.52 16.39
N GLY A 93 -13.52 8.53 16.35
CA GLY A 93 -12.27 8.49 15.58
C GLY A 93 -11.04 8.79 16.44
N PHE A 94 -9.86 8.75 15.83
CA PHE A 94 -8.58 8.88 16.52
C PHE A 94 -8.21 10.31 16.97
N LYS A 95 -9.07 11.33 16.70
CA LYS A 95 -8.79 12.74 17.01
C LYS A 95 -8.51 13.01 18.49
N LYS A 96 -9.07 12.22 19.41
CA LYS A 96 -8.86 12.37 20.86
C LYS A 96 -7.52 11.78 21.34
N GLY A 97 -6.80 11.02 20.51
CA GLY A 97 -5.51 10.42 20.89
C GLY A 97 -5.57 9.46 22.08
N ILE A 98 -6.68 8.72 22.23
CA ILE A 98 -6.90 7.85 23.39
C ILE A 98 -6.11 6.54 23.22
N ILE A 99 -5.27 6.22 24.20
CA ILE A 99 -4.54 4.94 24.28
C ILE A 99 -5.15 4.09 25.41
N LEU A 100 -5.71 2.94 25.06
CA LEU A 100 -6.24 1.96 26.03
C LEU A 100 -5.08 1.23 26.72
N LYS A 101 -5.02 1.30 28.06
CA LYS A 101 -3.92 0.68 28.84
C LYS A 101 -4.27 -0.64 29.51
N LYS A 102 -5.54 -0.85 29.90
CA LYS A 102 -6.03 -2.10 30.49
C LYS A 102 -7.56 -2.14 30.44
N VAL A 103 -8.11 -3.35 30.44
CA VAL A 103 -9.52 -3.66 30.71
C VAL A 103 -9.53 -4.61 31.91
N ILE A 104 -10.43 -4.39 32.87
CA ILE A 104 -10.64 -5.30 34.00
C ILE A 104 -12.02 -5.92 33.78
N GLU A 105 -12.08 -7.24 33.87
CA GLU A 105 -13.32 -8.04 33.81
C GLU A 105 -13.73 -8.49 35.21
#